data_AF-A0AAV6NXD3-F1
#
_entry.id   AF-A0AAV6NXD3-F1
#
_cell.length_a   1.000
_cell.length_b   1.000
_cell.length_c   1.000
_cell.angle_alpha   90.00
_cell.angle_beta   90.00
_cell.angle_gamma   90.00
#
_symmetry.space_group_name_H-M   'P 1'
#
loop_
_entity.id
_entity.type
_entity.pdbx_description
1 polymer ?
#
loop_
_entity_poly.entity_id
_entity_poly.type
_entity_poly.pdbx_seq_one_letter_code
_entity_poly.pdbx_strand_id
1 'polypeptide(L)'
;MGAKSSKNIHCHVHIYGDHRNQPLRCSCGYSPPPTTSPWPSSPSPSTNSARSSRPPNPIINGDDFESLEQVSEALEKAGLESSNLIVGIDFTRSNEWTGKKSFMGRNLHDLDGACLNPYEQAISIIGKTLEKFDDDNIIPCYGFGDVTTGDRDVFSFHPGDKPCHGFEEVLHCYRETVPHVNLAGPTSFAPIIRNAIRIVNDSNGQYHILLIIADGQVTRSVDTCQGHLSPQEQSTIEAIVEASKYPLSIILVGVGDGPWDQMYQCDDQIPARDFDNFQFVNFTDIMSKGTSPSKKKTEFALQCLMEIPPQYKATMRLQLLGQKRNTQGHLPFPLPRPPPITYISRNHFPNFRRTESDISSTSFYGSSSPSHSALLRSSSVSSPSSSFNRICSKCYINEKDLALGCGHQICSVCGEDLILCPICRTHITTRIRLR
;
A
#
# COMPACT_ATOMS: atom_id res chain seq x y z
N MET A 1 8.00 -69.36 -11.59
CA MET A 1 7.38 -70.55 -10.96
C MET A 1 8.23 -70.97 -9.76
N GLY A 2 7.60 -71.27 -8.63
CA GLY A 2 8.20 -72.09 -7.55
C GLY A 2 8.75 -71.31 -6.35
N ALA A 3 8.10 -71.50 -5.21
CA ALA A 3 8.25 -70.76 -3.95
C ALA A 3 8.94 -71.57 -2.83
N LYS A 4 9.08 -70.88 -1.68
CA LYS A 4 9.28 -71.33 -0.27
C LYS A 4 10.76 -71.35 0.19
N SER A 5 11.12 -70.83 1.37
CA SER A 5 10.52 -71.11 2.68
C SER A 5 11.05 -70.18 3.78
N SER A 6 10.18 -69.86 4.75
CA SER A 6 10.44 -69.11 5.99
C SER A 6 10.71 -70.05 7.18
N LYS A 7 11.50 -69.59 8.16
CA LYS A 7 11.51 -70.05 9.57
C LYS A 7 11.82 -68.81 10.45
N ASN A 8 10.83 -68.22 11.13
CA ASN A 8 10.36 -68.47 12.51
C ASN A 8 11.43 -68.32 13.61
N ILE A 9 11.16 -67.45 14.61
CA ILE A 9 11.05 -67.80 16.04
C ILE A 9 10.21 -66.73 16.78
N HIS A 10 9.28 -67.27 17.56
CA HIS A 10 8.34 -66.75 18.59
C HIS A 10 9.06 -66.03 19.77
N CYS A 11 8.46 -65.24 20.66
CA CYS A 11 7.24 -65.48 21.45
C CYS A 11 6.77 -64.19 22.18
N HIS A 12 5.46 -64.11 22.43
CA HIS A 12 4.74 -63.17 23.30
C HIS A 12 5.10 -63.31 24.80
N VAL A 13 4.95 -62.23 25.60
CA VAL A 13 4.06 -62.12 26.80
C VAL A 13 3.98 -60.63 27.25
N HIS A 14 2.76 -60.14 27.54
CA HIS A 14 2.41 -58.85 28.17
C HIS A 14 2.39 -58.95 29.70
N ILE A 15 2.86 -57.93 30.46
CA ILE A 15 2.29 -57.45 31.77
C ILE A 15 2.65 -55.95 32.01
N TYR A 16 1.72 -55.20 32.61
CA TYR A 16 1.71 -53.78 33.03
C TYR A 16 2.77 -53.36 34.07
N GLY A 17 3.15 -52.06 34.11
CA GLY A 17 3.81 -51.42 35.26
C GLY A 17 4.25 -49.96 35.05
N ASP A 18 3.72 -49.07 35.88
CA ASP A 18 3.94 -47.62 36.00
C ASP A 18 5.35 -47.25 36.54
N HIS A 19 5.99 -46.17 36.05
CA HIS A 19 6.84 -45.23 36.82
C HIS A 19 7.60 -44.18 35.96
N ARG A 20 7.69 -42.97 36.54
CA ARG A 20 8.32 -41.72 36.10
C ARG A 20 9.86 -41.77 35.99
N ASN A 21 10.46 -41.00 35.06
CA ASN A 21 11.72 -40.22 35.20
C ASN A 21 12.04 -39.44 33.90
N GLN A 22 12.01 -38.09 33.90
CA GLN A 22 13.13 -37.13 34.03
C GLN A 22 14.23 -37.18 32.95
N PRO A 23 14.51 -36.05 32.23
CA PRO A 23 15.65 -35.94 31.32
C PRO A 23 16.93 -35.43 31.99
N LEU A 24 18.06 -35.81 31.38
CA LEU A 24 19.44 -35.61 31.79
C LEU A 24 19.86 -34.14 31.96
N ARG A 25 20.63 -33.87 33.03
CA ARG A 25 21.34 -32.59 33.28
C ARG A 25 22.63 -32.52 32.46
N CYS A 26 22.85 -31.38 31.81
CA CYS A 26 24.16 -30.96 31.32
C CYS A 26 24.79 -29.97 32.32
N SER A 27 26.10 -30.09 32.51
CA SER A 27 26.91 -29.40 33.51
C SER A 27 27.61 -28.17 32.93
N CYS A 28 27.12 -26.98 33.26
CA CYS A 28 27.93 -25.76 33.25
C CYS A 28 27.45 -24.83 34.38
N GLY A 29 28.34 -24.59 35.34
CA GLY A 29 28.08 -23.75 36.50
C GLY A 29 28.16 -22.27 36.12
N TYR A 30 27.01 -21.65 35.92
CA TYR A 30 26.77 -20.23 36.09
C TYR A 30 25.34 -20.06 36.61
N SER A 31 25.18 -19.47 37.79
CA SER A 31 23.86 -19.15 38.34
C SER A 31 23.27 -17.95 37.58
N PRO A 32 22.10 -18.07 36.94
CA PRO A 32 21.43 -16.91 36.35
C PRO A 32 20.78 -16.05 37.45
N PRO A 33 20.70 -14.72 37.28
CA PRO A 33 19.90 -13.86 38.15
C PRO A 33 18.40 -14.19 38.00
N PRO A 34 17.55 -13.84 38.98
CA PRO A 34 16.15 -14.22 38.97
C PRO A 34 15.43 -13.70 37.72
N THR A 35 14.75 -14.63 37.05
CA THR A 35 13.86 -14.41 35.91
C THR A 35 12.72 -13.47 36.31
N THR A 36 12.79 -12.22 35.88
CA THR A 36 11.62 -11.36 35.77
C THR A 36 10.97 -11.61 34.42
N SER A 37 9.90 -12.41 34.41
CA SER A 37 8.95 -12.44 33.31
C SER A 37 8.38 -11.03 33.10
N PRO A 38 8.29 -10.47 31.88
CA PRO A 38 7.72 -9.13 31.67
C PRO A 38 6.18 -9.08 31.83
N TRP A 39 5.54 -10.23 32.03
CA TRP A 39 4.08 -10.36 32.00
C TRP A 39 3.58 -11.06 33.29
N PRO A 40 2.79 -10.39 34.16
CA PRO A 40 2.17 -11.04 35.31
C PRO A 40 1.04 -11.97 34.86
N SER A 41 1.04 -13.21 35.37
CA SER A 41 -0.09 -14.13 35.25
C SER A 41 -1.26 -13.68 36.13
N SER A 42 -2.45 -13.59 35.57
CA SER A 42 -3.68 -13.13 36.24
C SER A 42 -4.12 -14.06 37.38
N PRO A 43 -4.39 -13.57 38.61
CA PRO A 43 -5.14 -14.32 39.61
C PRO A 43 -6.65 -14.08 39.46
N SER A 44 -7.43 -15.14 39.66
CA SER A 44 -8.90 -15.13 39.75
C SER A 44 -9.42 -14.14 40.80
N PRO A 45 -10.53 -13.41 40.59
CA PRO A 45 -10.92 -12.34 41.48
C PRO A 45 -11.68 -12.84 42.72
N SER A 46 -11.10 -12.62 43.89
CA SER A 46 -11.80 -12.51 45.17
C SER A 46 -12.20 -11.06 45.44
N THR A 47 -13.33 -10.89 46.12
CA THR A 47 -14.11 -9.66 46.30
C THR A 47 -13.49 -8.57 47.17
N ASN A 48 -13.88 -7.32 46.86
CA ASN A 48 -13.86 -6.08 47.68
C ASN A 48 -12.54 -5.31 47.90
N SER A 49 -12.38 -4.16 47.23
CA SER A 49 -12.32 -2.83 47.88
C SER A 49 -12.19 -1.67 46.89
N ALA A 50 -12.82 -0.55 47.24
CA ALA A 50 -13.01 0.66 46.46
C ALA A 50 -11.72 1.42 46.09
N ARG A 51 -11.62 1.90 44.84
CA ARG A 51 -10.71 3.02 44.49
C ARG A 51 -11.08 3.70 43.16
N SER A 52 -11.38 5.00 43.25
CA SER A 52 -11.23 6.05 42.24
C SER A 52 -11.50 5.67 40.77
N SER A 53 -12.76 5.78 40.34
CA SER A 53 -13.18 5.69 38.95
C SER A 53 -12.76 6.94 38.16
N ARG A 54 -11.58 6.88 37.51
CA ARG A 54 -11.34 7.66 36.28
C ARG A 54 -12.19 6.97 35.20
N PRO A 55 -13.07 7.68 34.48
CA PRO A 55 -13.90 7.02 33.47
C PRO A 55 -12.98 6.38 32.42
N PRO A 56 -13.20 5.12 32.02
CA PRO A 56 -12.47 4.54 30.90
C PRO A 56 -12.73 5.43 29.68
N ASN A 57 -11.67 5.89 29.03
CA ASN A 57 -11.79 6.53 27.73
C ASN A 57 -12.51 5.52 26.82
N PRO A 58 -13.62 5.88 26.16
CA PRO A 58 -14.27 4.98 25.23
C PRO A 58 -13.27 4.70 24.11
N ILE A 59 -12.85 3.44 24.02
CA ILE A 59 -12.24 2.88 22.82
C ILE A 59 -13.36 2.98 21.77
N ILE A 60 -13.25 3.96 20.87
CA ILE A 60 -14.15 4.07 19.72
C ILE A 60 -13.59 3.06 18.72
N ASN A 61 -14.21 1.89 18.63
CA ASN A 61 -13.86 0.89 17.63
C ASN A 61 -14.17 1.49 16.24
N GLY A 62 -13.22 1.43 15.32
CA GLY A 62 -13.37 1.98 13.96
C GLY A 62 -14.46 1.32 13.11
N ASP A 63 -15.03 0.20 13.55
CA ASP A 63 -16.01 -0.61 12.81
C ASP A 63 -17.43 0.00 12.70
N ASP A 64 -17.65 1.24 13.15
CA ASP A 64 -18.98 1.85 13.25
C ASP A 64 -19.54 2.41 11.92
N PHE A 65 -18.75 2.38 10.83
CA PHE A 65 -19.13 3.00 9.56
C PHE A 65 -19.55 1.98 8.50
N GLU A 66 -20.71 2.21 7.86
CA GLU A 66 -21.23 1.36 6.79
C GLU A 66 -21.09 1.99 5.39
N SER A 67 -20.73 3.28 5.30
CA SER A 67 -20.56 3.98 4.02
C SER A 67 -19.50 5.09 4.07
N LEU A 68 -18.98 5.47 2.88
CA LEU A 68 -18.01 6.57 2.75
C LEU A 68 -18.63 7.92 3.13
N GLU A 69 -19.92 8.12 2.89
CA GLU A 69 -20.63 9.32 3.27
C GLU A 69 -20.67 9.48 4.80
N GLN A 70 -20.91 8.40 5.55
CA GLN A 70 -20.88 8.45 7.01
C GLN A 70 -19.49 8.78 7.56
N VAL A 71 -18.44 8.26 6.92
CA VAL A 71 -17.05 8.60 7.26
C VAL A 71 -16.79 10.07 6.96
N SER A 72 -17.13 10.56 5.76
CA SER A 72 -17.01 11.98 5.39
C SER A 72 -17.72 12.88 6.40
N GLU A 73 -18.98 12.58 6.71
CA GLU A 73 -19.74 13.32 7.71
C GLU A 73 -19.11 13.27 9.11
N ALA A 74 -18.53 12.13 9.50
CA ALA A 74 -17.88 11.99 10.79
C ALA A 74 -16.57 12.76 10.88
N LEU A 75 -15.81 12.85 9.77
CA LEU A 75 -14.62 13.68 9.65
C LEU A 75 -15.00 15.17 9.68
N GLU A 76 -15.99 15.58 8.90
CA GLU A 76 -16.53 16.94 8.91
C GLU A 76 -17.04 17.33 10.31
N LYS A 77 -17.84 16.47 10.96
CA LYS A 77 -18.33 16.69 12.34
C LYS A 77 -17.21 16.68 13.38
N ALA A 78 -16.12 15.97 13.13
CA ALA A 78 -14.94 16.00 13.99
C ALA A 78 -14.17 17.33 13.85
N GLY A 79 -14.48 18.13 12.83
CA GLY A 79 -13.74 19.33 12.49
C GLY A 79 -12.46 19.02 11.71
N LEU A 80 -12.39 17.87 11.02
CA LEU A 80 -11.38 17.68 9.98
C LEU A 80 -11.91 18.38 8.73
N GLU A 81 -11.64 19.68 8.65
CA GLU A 81 -11.95 20.48 7.46
C GLU A 81 -10.98 20.16 6.32
N SER A 82 -9.81 19.60 6.68
CA SER A 82 -8.62 19.69 5.86
C SER A 82 -7.55 18.67 6.32
N SER A 83 -6.93 17.92 5.40
CA SER A 83 -5.83 16.97 5.71
C SER A 83 -4.77 16.94 4.62
N ASN A 84 -3.59 16.42 4.93
CA ASN A 84 -2.48 16.27 3.98
C ASN A 84 -2.12 14.79 3.81
N LEU A 85 -1.83 14.37 2.59
CA LEU A 85 -1.48 12.98 2.29
C LEU A 85 0.02 12.81 2.05
N ILE A 86 0.58 11.70 2.54
CA ILE A 86 1.95 11.26 2.24
C ILE A 86 1.86 9.83 1.69
N VAL A 87 2.59 9.52 0.63
CA VAL A 87 2.59 8.17 0.03
C VAL A 87 3.97 7.53 0.13
N GLY A 88 4.02 6.30 0.64
CA GLY A 88 5.19 5.43 0.68
C GLY A 88 4.93 4.13 -0.08
N ILE A 89 5.83 3.78 -1.00
CA ILE A 89 5.75 2.57 -1.82
C ILE A 89 6.93 1.65 -1.51
N ASP A 90 6.61 0.41 -1.15
CA ASP A 90 7.57 -0.66 -0.93
C ASP A 90 8.17 -1.13 -2.27
N PHE A 91 9.49 -1.09 -2.38
CA PHE A 91 10.28 -1.61 -3.51
C PHE A 91 11.26 -2.71 -3.08
N THR A 92 10.88 -3.51 -2.08
CA THR A 92 11.66 -4.66 -1.64
C THR A 92 11.48 -5.84 -2.60
N ARG A 93 12.45 -6.77 -2.57
CA ARG A 93 12.53 -7.91 -3.48
C ARG A 93 11.41 -8.92 -3.26
N SER A 94 10.77 -8.93 -2.09
CA SER A 94 9.68 -9.88 -1.81
C SER A 94 8.51 -9.78 -2.79
N ASN A 95 8.30 -8.60 -3.36
CA ASN A 95 7.34 -8.35 -4.44
C ASN A 95 7.52 -9.28 -5.66
N GLU A 96 8.70 -9.85 -5.88
CA GLU A 96 8.94 -10.83 -6.96
C GLU A 96 8.20 -12.15 -6.75
N TRP A 97 7.94 -12.54 -5.50
CA TRP A 97 7.34 -13.84 -5.16
C TRP A 97 6.02 -13.76 -4.38
N THR A 98 5.67 -12.62 -3.79
CA THR A 98 4.40 -12.42 -3.07
C THR A 98 3.20 -12.20 -3.98
N GLY A 99 3.38 -12.23 -5.31
CA GLY A 99 2.30 -12.34 -6.30
C GLY A 99 1.98 -13.78 -6.73
N LYS A 100 2.52 -14.80 -6.04
CA LYS A 100 2.40 -16.22 -6.44
C LYS A 100 0.96 -16.69 -6.61
N LYS A 101 0.08 -16.35 -5.67
CA LYS A 101 -1.34 -16.74 -5.68
C LYS A 101 -2.22 -15.61 -6.21
N SER A 102 -2.01 -14.40 -5.69
CA SER A 102 -2.83 -13.21 -5.94
C SER A 102 -2.60 -12.57 -7.30
N PHE A 103 -1.44 -12.81 -7.93
CA PHE A 103 -1.06 -12.14 -9.18
C PHE A 103 -0.46 -13.09 -10.21
N MET A 104 -0.95 -14.34 -10.23
CA MET A 104 -0.62 -15.35 -11.26
C MET A 104 0.89 -15.67 -11.35
N GLY A 105 1.63 -15.62 -10.24
CA GLY A 105 3.06 -15.90 -10.25
C GLY A 105 3.92 -14.75 -10.74
N ARG A 106 3.35 -13.56 -10.96
CA ARG A 106 4.08 -12.38 -11.44
C ARG A 106 4.54 -11.50 -10.29
N ASN A 107 5.55 -10.68 -10.58
CA ASN A 107 6.00 -9.62 -9.69
C ASN A 107 4.84 -8.63 -9.44
N LEU A 108 4.62 -8.21 -8.19
CA LEU A 108 3.58 -7.25 -7.84
C LEU A 108 3.78 -5.85 -8.47
N HIS A 109 4.99 -5.52 -8.92
CA HIS A 109 5.32 -4.32 -9.70
C HIS A 109 5.31 -4.53 -11.23
N ASP A 110 4.95 -5.71 -11.74
CA ASP A 110 4.95 -5.97 -13.18
C ASP A 110 4.04 -4.99 -13.94
N LEU A 111 4.62 -4.22 -14.86
CA LEU A 111 3.92 -3.21 -15.67
C LEU A 111 3.44 -3.74 -17.03
N ASP A 112 3.91 -4.92 -17.45
CA ASP A 112 3.68 -5.48 -18.78
C ASP A 112 2.36 -6.28 -18.87
N GLY A 113 1.56 -6.27 -17.79
CA GLY A 113 0.26 -6.92 -17.73
C GLY A 113 -0.83 -6.22 -18.55
N ALA A 114 -1.80 -7.01 -19.03
CA ALA A 114 -3.05 -6.48 -19.59
C ALA A 114 -3.92 -5.73 -18.56
N CYS A 115 -3.64 -5.94 -17.26
CA CYS A 115 -4.32 -5.33 -16.13
C CYS A 115 -3.30 -4.61 -15.25
N LEU A 116 -3.74 -3.53 -14.59
CA LEU A 116 -2.98 -2.83 -13.55
C LEU A 116 -2.48 -3.81 -12.48
N ASN A 117 -1.26 -3.63 -12.03
CA ASN A 117 -0.73 -4.40 -10.91
C ASN A 117 -1.35 -3.96 -9.57
N PRO A 118 -1.22 -4.75 -8.49
CA PRO A 118 -1.88 -4.45 -7.21
C PRO A 118 -1.53 -3.08 -6.63
N TYR A 119 -0.29 -2.60 -6.79
CA TYR A 119 0.10 -1.25 -6.39
C TYR A 119 -0.65 -0.18 -7.19
N GLU A 120 -0.68 -0.30 -8.52
CA GLU A 120 -1.41 0.64 -9.39
C GLU A 120 -2.91 0.67 -9.06
N GLN A 121 -3.50 -0.49 -8.78
CA GLN A 121 -4.91 -0.58 -8.39
C GLN A 121 -5.16 0.11 -7.05
N ALA A 122 -4.31 -0.14 -6.05
CA ALA A 122 -4.41 0.50 -4.74
C ALA A 122 -4.31 2.03 -4.85
N ILE A 123 -3.26 2.55 -5.51
CA ILE A 123 -3.06 3.99 -5.77
C ILE A 123 -4.28 4.60 -6.47
N SER A 124 -4.79 3.93 -7.51
CA SER A 124 -5.91 4.44 -8.31
C SER A 124 -7.23 4.50 -7.53
N ILE A 125 -7.48 3.52 -6.66
CA ILE A 125 -8.74 3.46 -5.90
C ILE A 125 -8.67 4.42 -4.73
N ILE A 126 -7.58 4.40 -3.96
CA ILE A 126 -7.44 5.24 -2.78
C ILE A 126 -7.34 6.71 -3.14
N GLY A 127 -6.68 7.05 -4.26
CA GLY A 127 -6.60 8.42 -4.73
C GLY A 127 -7.98 9.03 -4.99
N LYS A 128 -8.87 8.29 -5.67
CA LYS A 128 -10.25 8.75 -5.92
C LYS A 128 -11.08 8.95 -4.65
N THR A 129 -10.70 8.30 -3.56
CA THR A 129 -11.41 8.41 -2.27
C THR A 129 -10.80 9.50 -1.39
N LEU A 130 -9.48 9.51 -1.24
CA LEU A 130 -8.76 10.39 -0.31
C LEU A 130 -8.50 11.79 -0.88
N GLU A 131 -8.47 11.97 -2.20
CA GLU A 131 -8.24 13.29 -2.83
C GLU A 131 -9.29 14.33 -2.42
N LYS A 132 -10.49 13.91 -1.99
CA LYS A 132 -11.52 14.83 -1.46
C LYS A 132 -11.16 15.45 -0.11
N PHE A 133 -10.21 14.83 0.61
CA PHE A 133 -9.78 15.24 1.94
C PHE A 133 -8.37 15.86 1.93
N ASP A 134 -7.74 15.95 0.77
CA ASP A 134 -6.43 16.58 0.60
C ASP A 134 -6.62 18.04 0.18
N ASP A 135 -5.99 18.97 0.92
CA ASP A 135 -6.29 20.41 0.82
C ASP A 135 -5.77 21.08 -0.43
N ASP A 136 -4.57 20.69 -0.84
CA ASP A 136 -3.78 21.37 -1.86
C ASP A 136 -3.48 20.48 -3.07
N ASN A 137 -3.87 19.21 -3.01
CA ASN A 137 -3.53 18.17 -3.97
C ASN A 137 -2.00 17.98 -4.09
N ILE A 138 -1.24 18.28 -3.04
CA ILE A 138 0.22 18.19 -2.99
C ILE A 138 0.61 16.97 -2.17
N ILE A 139 1.12 15.94 -2.84
CA ILE A 139 1.35 14.63 -2.25
C ILE A 139 2.85 14.30 -2.28
N PRO A 140 3.57 14.47 -1.15
CA PRO A 140 4.91 13.91 -0.98
C PRO A 140 4.88 12.39 -1.21
N CYS A 141 5.67 11.91 -2.18
CA CYS A 141 5.68 10.51 -2.59
C CYS A 141 7.09 9.93 -2.57
N TYR A 142 7.23 8.76 -1.95
CA TYR A 142 8.51 8.13 -1.63
C TYR A 142 8.52 6.63 -1.93
N GLY A 143 9.69 6.12 -2.29
CA GLY A 143 9.98 4.69 -2.34
C GLY A 143 11.00 4.27 -1.28
N PHE A 144 10.96 3.01 -0.85
CA PHE A 144 11.90 2.44 0.11
C PHE A 144 12.15 0.94 -0.15
N GLY A 145 13.27 0.41 0.37
CA GLY A 145 13.59 -1.03 0.29
C GLY A 145 14.29 -1.48 -0.99
N ASP A 146 14.58 -0.55 -1.90
CA ASP A 146 15.43 -0.82 -3.05
C ASP A 146 16.91 -0.86 -2.66
N VAL A 147 17.79 -1.21 -3.61
CA VAL A 147 19.24 -1.31 -3.36
C VAL A 147 19.86 0.01 -2.88
N THR A 148 19.27 1.16 -3.22
CA THR A 148 19.82 2.47 -2.85
C THR A 148 19.42 2.92 -1.45
N THR A 149 18.31 2.40 -0.92
CA THR A 149 17.75 2.79 0.38
C THR A 149 17.92 1.73 1.48
N GLY A 150 17.86 0.45 1.12
CA GLY A 150 17.83 -0.65 2.09
C GLY A 150 16.72 -0.46 3.13
N ASP A 151 17.02 -0.74 4.39
CA ASP A 151 16.12 -0.56 5.53
C ASP A 151 16.34 0.75 6.30
N ARG A 152 17.05 1.73 5.72
CA ARG A 152 17.54 2.92 6.43
C ARG A 152 17.03 4.24 5.91
N ASP A 153 16.86 4.34 4.59
CA ASP A 153 16.51 5.59 3.91
C ASP A 153 15.21 5.42 3.11
N VAL A 154 14.74 6.54 2.55
CA VAL A 154 13.73 6.58 1.50
C VAL A 154 14.29 7.38 0.32
N PHE A 155 13.74 7.19 -0.88
CA PHE A 155 13.99 8.08 -2.02
C PHE A 155 12.71 8.82 -2.40
N SER A 156 12.83 10.09 -2.79
CA SER A 156 11.70 10.87 -3.31
C SER A 156 11.44 10.54 -4.78
N PHE A 157 10.18 10.58 -5.19
CA PHE A 157 9.80 10.34 -6.59
C PHE A 157 10.28 11.47 -7.52
N HIS A 158 10.47 12.68 -7.00
CA HIS A 158 11.04 13.80 -7.74
C HIS A 158 12.39 14.25 -7.18
N PRO A 159 13.31 14.76 -8.02
CA PRO A 159 14.55 15.35 -7.53
C PRO A 159 14.30 16.57 -6.66
N GLY A 160 15.09 16.68 -5.60
CA GLY A 160 15.01 17.80 -4.66
C GLY A 160 13.81 17.72 -3.72
N ASP A 161 13.29 16.51 -3.47
CA ASP A 161 12.18 16.26 -2.55
C ASP A 161 10.91 17.06 -2.90
N LYS A 162 10.63 17.19 -4.20
CA LYS A 162 9.42 17.86 -4.66
C LYS A 162 8.21 16.92 -4.55
N PRO A 163 7.05 17.41 -4.07
CA PRO A 163 5.84 16.60 -4.02
C PRO A 163 5.22 16.41 -5.43
N CYS A 164 4.36 15.41 -5.55
CA CYS A 164 3.50 15.19 -6.71
C CYS A 164 2.22 16.06 -6.61
N HIS A 165 1.60 16.38 -7.75
CA HIS A 165 0.31 17.05 -7.84
C HIS A 165 -0.79 16.01 -8.10
N GLY A 166 -1.38 15.54 -7.01
CA GLY A 166 -2.44 14.54 -7.00
C GLY A 166 -2.02 13.12 -7.37
N PHE A 167 -2.95 12.20 -7.18
CA PHE A 167 -2.70 10.76 -7.35
C PHE A 167 -2.44 10.36 -8.81
N GLU A 168 -2.88 11.16 -9.78
CA GLU A 168 -2.56 10.92 -11.19
C GLU A 168 -1.05 11.09 -11.43
N GLU A 169 -0.41 12.12 -10.84
CA GLU A 169 1.04 12.29 -10.92
C GLU A 169 1.78 11.23 -10.09
N VAL A 170 1.24 10.82 -8.94
CA VAL A 170 1.79 9.69 -8.16
C VAL A 170 1.84 8.42 -9.01
N LEU A 171 0.74 8.07 -9.68
CA LEU A 171 0.66 6.88 -10.54
C LEU A 171 1.62 6.99 -11.74
N HIS A 172 1.73 8.17 -12.35
CA HIS A 172 2.68 8.42 -13.43
C HIS A 172 4.13 8.23 -12.95
N CYS A 173 4.51 8.86 -11.84
CA CYS A 173 5.85 8.75 -11.28
C CYS A 173 6.18 7.32 -10.84
N TYR A 174 5.21 6.58 -10.29
CA TYR A 174 5.36 5.16 -9.98
C TYR A 174 5.74 4.36 -11.25
N ARG A 175 4.99 4.51 -12.34
CA ARG A 175 5.24 3.79 -13.60
C ARG A 175 6.58 4.17 -14.25
N GLU A 176 7.03 5.40 -14.10
CA GLU A 176 8.36 5.85 -14.56
C GLU A 176 9.49 5.32 -13.67
N THR A 177 9.23 5.18 -12.37
CA THR A 177 10.23 4.76 -11.38
C THR A 177 10.47 3.26 -11.42
N VAL A 178 9.41 2.44 -11.46
CA VAL A 178 9.48 0.96 -11.39
C VAL A 178 10.55 0.34 -12.31
N PRO A 179 10.67 0.71 -13.61
CA PRO A 179 11.67 0.11 -14.50
C PRO A 179 13.13 0.38 -14.13
N HIS A 180 13.39 1.40 -13.30
CA HIS A 180 14.72 1.86 -12.93
C HIS A 180 15.13 1.43 -11.51
N VAL A 181 14.19 0.88 -10.74
CA VAL A 181 14.43 0.44 -9.36
C VAL A 181 14.98 -0.99 -9.37
N ASN A 182 16.05 -1.22 -8.60
CA ASN A 182 16.55 -2.56 -8.31
C ASN A 182 16.02 -3.02 -6.96
N LEU A 183 15.04 -3.94 -6.97
CA LEU A 183 14.40 -4.42 -5.75
C LEU A 183 15.41 -5.13 -4.81
N ALA A 184 15.37 -4.79 -3.52
CA ALA A 184 16.33 -5.31 -2.53
C ALA A 184 15.68 -5.55 -1.15
N GLY A 185 16.31 -5.06 -0.08
CA GLY A 185 15.90 -5.24 1.30
C GLY A 185 17.08 -4.95 2.24
N PRO A 186 16.96 -5.20 3.55
CA PRO A 186 15.78 -5.70 4.28
C PRO A 186 14.56 -4.77 4.24
N THR A 187 13.40 -5.27 4.65
CA THR A 187 12.13 -4.54 4.71
C THR A 187 11.92 -3.98 6.11
N SER A 188 11.85 -2.66 6.24
CA SER A 188 11.42 -1.93 7.44
C SER A 188 10.60 -0.71 7.04
N PHE A 189 9.51 -0.42 7.77
CA PHE A 189 8.72 0.80 7.55
C PHE A 189 9.25 1.99 8.36
N ALA A 190 10.25 1.77 9.20
CA ALA A 190 10.80 2.83 10.03
C ALA A 190 11.31 4.05 9.24
N PRO A 191 12.01 3.89 8.08
CA PRO A 191 12.46 5.05 7.30
C PRO A 191 11.32 5.90 6.78
N ILE A 192 10.26 5.28 6.24
CA ILE A 192 9.12 6.01 5.68
C ILE A 192 8.26 6.68 6.76
N ILE A 193 8.04 6.00 7.89
CA ILE A 193 7.31 6.57 9.04
C ILE A 193 8.08 7.77 9.61
N ARG A 194 9.40 7.64 9.80
CA ARG A 194 10.24 8.73 10.29
C ARG A 194 10.33 9.90 9.32
N ASN A 195 10.34 9.64 8.00
CA ASN A 195 10.24 10.71 7.01
C ASN A 195 8.87 11.42 7.07
N ALA A 196 7.78 10.70 7.33
CA ALA A 196 6.47 11.33 7.53
C ALA A 196 6.43 12.20 8.80
N ILE A 197 7.05 11.75 9.90
CA ILE A 197 7.22 12.57 11.12
C ILE A 197 7.96 13.89 10.80
N ARG A 198 9.01 13.83 9.98
CA ARG A 198 9.73 15.03 9.51
C ARG A 198 8.78 15.98 8.78
N ILE A 199 8.00 15.49 7.81
CA ILE A 199 7.05 16.31 7.03
C ILE A 199 6.00 16.96 7.95
N VAL A 200 5.45 16.21 8.90
CA VAL A 200 4.50 16.73 9.91
C VAL A 200 5.14 17.82 10.76
N ASN A 201 6.41 17.67 11.13
CA ASN A 201 7.11 18.68 11.93
C ASN A 201 7.49 19.93 11.11
N ASP A 202 7.83 19.75 9.83
CA ASP A 202 8.16 20.82 8.90
C ASP A 202 6.92 21.65 8.52
N SER A 203 5.73 21.02 8.50
CA SER A 203 4.42 21.66 8.32
C SER A 203 3.82 22.26 9.61
N ASN A 204 4.65 22.50 10.64
CA ASN A 204 4.22 23.07 11.92
C ASN A 204 3.16 22.23 12.67
N GLY A 205 3.16 20.91 12.50
CA GLY A 205 2.23 20.01 13.18
C GLY A 205 0.83 20.00 12.57
N GLN A 206 0.71 20.19 11.25
CA GLN A 206 -0.52 19.93 10.52
C GLN A 206 -0.83 18.42 10.51
N TYR A 207 -2.12 18.07 10.45
CA TYR A 207 -2.55 16.68 10.39
C TYR A 207 -2.16 16.05 9.06
N HIS A 208 -1.53 14.88 9.11
CA HIS A 208 -1.18 14.11 7.92
C HIS A 208 -1.66 12.67 8.04
N ILE A 209 -1.95 12.07 6.88
CA ILE A 209 -2.19 10.65 6.73
C ILE A 209 -1.06 10.07 5.87
N LEU A 210 -0.26 9.18 6.44
CA LEU A 210 0.73 8.40 5.71
C LEU A 210 0.09 7.13 5.17
N LEU A 211 0.01 7.02 3.85
CA LEU A 211 -0.37 5.83 3.13
C LEU A 211 0.88 5.02 2.75
N ILE A 212 1.04 3.83 3.32
CA ILE A 212 2.07 2.86 2.93
C ILE A 212 1.43 1.75 2.11
N ILE A 213 1.93 1.48 0.91
CA ILE A 213 1.52 0.33 0.10
C ILE A 213 2.67 -0.67 0.09
N ALA A 214 2.43 -1.89 0.59
CA ALA A 214 3.47 -2.89 0.79
C ALA A 214 2.96 -4.33 0.70
N ASP A 215 3.87 -5.29 0.54
CA ASP A 215 3.55 -6.72 0.48
C ASP A 215 3.56 -7.45 1.84
N GLY A 216 3.81 -6.69 2.91
CA GLY A 216 3.73 -7.15 4.30
C GLY A 216 4.92 -7.96 4.79
N GLN A 217 5.98 -8.14 3.99
CA GLN A 217 7.14 -8.95 4.35
C GLN A 217 8.21 -8.18 5.15
N VAL A 218 7.86 -7.69 6.34
CA VAL A 218 8.88 -7.12 7.25
C VAL A 218 9.93 -8.19 7.56
N THR A 219 11.21 -7.87 7.41
CA THR A 219 12.26 -8.89 7.44
C THR A 219 12.38 -9.52 8.82
N ARG A 220 12.21 -10.84 8.89
CA ARG A 220 12.51 -11.68 10.07
C ARG A 220 13.89 -12.29 9.92
N SER A 221 14.71 -12.22 10.97
CA SER A 221 15.98 -12.96 10.97
C SER A 221 15.71 -14.45 11.17
N VAL A 222 16.51 -15.30 10.52
CA VAL A 222 16.49 -16.75 10.77
C VAL A 222 16.99 -17.10 12.19
N ASP A 223 17.75 -16.18 12.80
CA ASP A 223 18.28 -16.32 14.17
C ASP A 223 17.32 -15.79 15.24
N THR A 224 16.15 -15.25 14.85
CA THR A 224 15.16 -14.76 15.81
C THR A 224 14.48 -15.96 16.48
N CYS A 225 14.78 -16.17 17.77
CA CYS A 225 14.07 -17.15 18.59
C CYS A 225 12.56 -16.94 18.51
N GLN A 226 11.80 -18.03 18.51
CA GLN A 226 10.33 -17.99 18.43
C GLN A 226 9.77 -17.09 19.55
N GLY A 227 9.12 -15.99 19.18
CA GLY A 227 8.58 -14.99 20.11
C GLY A 227 9.41 -13.71 20.28
N HIS A 228 10.58 -13.59 19.64
CA HIS A 228 11.38 -12.36 19.60
C HIS A 228 11.23 -11.62 18.27
N LEU A 229 11.30 -10.29 18.35
CA LEU A 229 11.25 -9.40 17.19
C LEU A 229 12.61 -9.28 16.51
N SER A 230 12.63 -9.20 15.18
CA SER A 230 13.82 -8.85 14.40
C SER A 230 14.18 -7.37 14.59
N PRO A 231 15.41 -6.96 14.21
CA PRO A 231 15.78 -5.55 14.23
C PRO A 231 14.84 -4.66 13.39
N GLN A 232 14.37 -5.15 12.25
CA GLN A 232 13.48 -4.41 11.35
C GLN A 232 12.06 -4.28 11.91
N GLU A 233 11.56 -5.34 12.55
CA GLU A 233 10.27 -5.33 13.24
C GLU A 233 10.31 -4.37 14.44
N GLN A 234 11.35 -4.50 15.26
CA GLN A 234 11.55 -3.64 16.43
C GLN A 234 11.64 -2.16 16.00
N SER A 235 12.44 -1.84 14.96
CA SER A 235 12.55 -0.47 14.47
C SER A 235 11.24 0.05 13.87
N THR A 236 10.43 -0.83 13.28
CA THR A 236 9.11 -0.46 12.73
C THR A 236 8.14 -0.12 13.87
N ILE A 237 8.06 -0.97 14.90
CA ILE A 237 7.22 -0.74 16.09
C ILE A 237 7.66 0.54 16.81
N GLU A 238 8.96 0.75 16.98
CA GLU A 238 9.50 1.97 17.59
C GLU A 238 9.12 3.22 16.78
N ALA A 239 9.16 3.16 15.45
CA ALA A 239 8.76 4.27 14.60
C ALA A 239 7.24 4.54 14.69
N ILE A 240 6.39 3.51 14.80
CA ILE A 240 4.94 3.67 15.00
C ILE A 240 4.66 4.33 16.36
N VAL A 241 5.32 3.87 17.43
CA VAL A 241 5.23 4.48 18.76
C VAL A 241 5.71 5.93 18.74
N GLU A 242 6.80 6.21 18.03
CA GLU A 242 7.30 7.57 17.85
C GLU A 242 6.30 8.45 17.08
N ALA A 243 5.69 7.93 16.02
CA ALA A 243 4.68 8.62 15.22
C ALA A 243 3.43 8.97 16.03
N SER A 244 3.05 8.16 17.03
CA SER A 244 1.91 8.45 17.91
C SER A 244 2.07 9.73 18.74
N LYS A 245 3.29 10.27 18.80
CA LYS A 245 3.56 11.57 19.42
C LYS A 245 3.31 12.74 18.47
N TYR A 246 2.85 12.51 17.24
CA TYR A 246 2.61 13.54 16.23
C TYR A 246 1.17 13.45 15.71
N PRO A 247 0.61 14.51 15.11
CA PRO A 247 -0.69 14.44 14.44
C PRO A 247 -0.58 13.69 13.10
N LEU A 248 -0.26 12.40 13.19
CA LEU A 248 0.04 11.51 12.08
C LEU A 248 -0.73 10.20 12.24
N SER A 249 -1.59 9.92 11.26
CA SER A 249 -2.23 8.62 11.07
C SER A 249 -1.49 7.83 10.00
N ILE A 250 -1.41 6.51 10.17
CA ILE A 250 -0.73 5.61 9.24
C ILE A 250 -1.75 4.58 8.73
N ILE A 251 -1.90 4.48 7.42
CA ILE A 251 -2.68 3.43 6.75
C ILE A 251 -1.70 2.55 6.00
N LEU A 252 -1.64 1.27 6.36
CA LEU A 252 -0.90 0.26 5.61
C LEU A 252 -1.84 -0.54 4.72
N VAL A 253 -1.68 -0.40 3.41
CA VAL A 253 -2.41 -1.16 2.39
C VAL A 253 -1.58 -2.37 1.97
N GLY A 254 -2.04 -3.55 2.38
CA GLY A 254 -1.40 -4.83 2.08
C GLY A 254 -1.79 -5.37 0.71
N VAL A 255 -0.83 -5.43 -0.21
CA VAL A 255 -0.98 -6.04 -1.54
C VAL A 255 -0.23 -7.37 -1.64
N GLY A 256 -0.69 -8.30 -2.47
CA GLY A 256 -0.07 -9.62 -2.59
C GLY A 256 -0.56 -10.66 -1.58
N ASP A 257 0.23 -11.73 -1.44
CA ASP A 257 -0.15 -12.97 -0.76
C ASP A 257 -0.01 -12.93 0.78
N GLY A 258 0.66 -11.92 1.34
CA GLY A 258 1.08 -11.92 2.75
C GLY A 258 2.20 -12.93 3.05
N PRO A 259 2.32 -13.44 4.30
CA PRO A 259 1.35 -13.37 5.40
C PRO A 259 1.21 -11.98 6.04
N TRP A 260 0.08 -11.76 6.74
CA TRP A 260 -0.31 -10.47 7.32
C TRP A 260 -0.35 -10.45 8.85
N ASP A 261 0.02 -11.55 9.52
CA ASP A 261 -0.12 -11.71 10.98
C ASP A 261 0.52 -10.56 11.77
N GLN A 262 1.66 -10.07 11.29
CA GLN A 262 2.40 -8.97 11.90
C GLN A 262 1.69 -7.63 11.76
N MET A 263 1.02 -7.43 10.64
CA MET A 263 0.35 -6.17 10.35
C MET A 263 -0.90 -6.04 11.22
N TYR A 264 -1.61 -7.15 11.43
CA TYR A 264 -2.68 -7.24 12.44
C TYR A 264 -2.17 -7.01 13.88
N GLN A 265 -0.96 -7.47 14.21
CA GLN A 265 -0.36 -7.16 15.52
C GLN A 265 -0.03 -5.67 15.68
N CYS A 266 0.43 -5.01 14.61
CA CYS A 266 0.70 -3.57 14.63
C CYS A 266 -0.57 -2.73 14.74
N ASP A 267 -1.68 -3.22 14.19
CA ASP A 267 -3.02 -2.63 14.28
C ASP A 267 -3.50 -2.55 15.73
N ASP A 268 -3.60 -3.67 16.44
CA ASP A 268 -4.33 -3.74 17.71
C ASP A 268 -3.44 -3.84 18.97
N GLN A 269 -2.16 -4.18 18.81
CA GLN A 269 -1.36 -4.76 19.92
C GLN A 269 -0.07 -4.00 20.23
N ILE A 270 0.03 -2.70 19.89
CA ILE A 270 1.16 -1.86 20.29
C ILE A 270 0.79 -1.09 21.58
N PRO A 271 1.17 -1.55 22.78
CA PRO A 271 0.73 -0.93 24.03
C PRO A 271 1.41 0.42 24.36
N ALA A 272 2.55 0.73 23.72
CA ALA A 272 3.36 1.89 24.07
C ALA A 272 2.99 3.18 23.31
N ARG A 273 2.01 3.14 22.41
CA ARG A 273 1.55 4.30 21.62
C ARG A 273 0.65 5.24 22.44
N ASP A 274 0.75 6.54 22.20
CA ASP A 274 -0.04 7.56 22.91
C ASP A 274 -1.53 7.54 22.49
N PHE A 275 -1.80 7.14 21.26
CA PHE A 275 -3.12 6.80 20.72
C PHE A 275 -2.96 5.77 19.61
N ASP A 276 -4.07 5.11 19.25
CA ASP A 276 -4.09 4.25 18.06
C ASP A 276 -3.84 5.09 16.82
N ASN A 277 -2.77 4.84 16.07
CA ASN A 277 -2.38 5.66 14.92
C ASN A 277 -2.03 4.83 13.68
N PHE A 278 -2.38 3.55 13.67
CA PHE A 278 -2.00 2.61 12.62
C PHE A 278 -3.19 1.74 12.26
N GLN A 279 -3.61 1.79 10.99
CA GLN A 279 -4.66 0.96 10.39
C GLN A 279 -4.05 0.03 9.35
N PHE A 280 -4.28 -1.28 9.43
CA PHE A 280 -3.95 -2.23 8.37
C PHE A 280 -5.18 -2.58 7.50
N VAL A 281 -5.00 -2.57 6.18
CA VAL A 281 -6.04 -2.94 5.21
C VAL A 281 -5.52 -3.99 4.23
N ASN A 282 -6.12 -5.18 4.25
CA ASN A 282 -5.76 -6.26 3.34
C ASN A 282 -6.46 -6.07 1.97
N PHE A 283 -5.81 -5.32 1.07
CA PHE A 283 -6.34 -5.01 -0.25
C PHE A 283 -6.61 -6.27 -1.09
N THR A 284 -5.68 -7.22 -1.07
CA THR A 284 -5.82 -8.47 -1.83
C THR A 284 -7.06 -9.25 -1.41
N ASP A 285 -7.30 -9.39 -0.10
CA ASP A 285 -8.48 -10.10 0.42
C ASP A 285 -9.77 -9.44 -0.07
N ILE A 286 -9.90 -8.11 0.09
CA ILE A 286 -11.08 -7.35 -0.35
C ILE A 286 -11.31 -7.50 -1.86
N MET A 287 -10.24 -7.37 -2.66
CA MET A 287 -10.35 -7.46 -4.11
C MET A 287 -10.64 -8.88 -4.61
N SER A 288 -10.36 -9.91 -3.80
CA SER A 288 -10.63 -11.31 -4.12
C SER A 288 -12.10 -11.73 -3.89
N LYS A 289 -12.88 -10.97 -3.11
CA LYS A 289 -14.28 -11.30 -2.75
C LYS A 289 -15.18 -11.52 -3.98
N GLY A 290 -16.26 -12.30 -3.84
CA GLY A 290 -17.22 -12.55 -4.93
C GLY A 290 -18.19 -11.40 -5.26
N THR A 291 -17.94 -10.20 -4.74
CA THR A 291 -18.84 -9.02 -4.84
C THR A 291 -18.58 -8.21 -6.11
N SER A 292 -19.46 -7.23 -6.41
CA SER A 292 -19.28 -6.38 -7.59
C SER A 292 -18.06 -5.46 -7.45
N PRO A 293 -17.40 -5.07 -8.57
CA PRO A 293 -16.20 -4.22 -8.52
C PRO A 293 -16.40 -2.88 -7.81
N SER A 294 -17.59 -2.29 -7.94
CA SER A 294 -17.93 -1.04 -7.23
C SER A 294 -17.96 -1.26 -5.72
N LYS A 295 -18.62 -2.33 -5.26
CA LYS A 295 -18.69 -2.66 -3.82
C LYS A 295 -17.32 -2.91 -3.20
N LYS A 296 -16.43 -3.61 -3.91
CA LYS A 296 -15.05 -3.85 -3.44
C LYS A 296 -14.26 -2.55 -3.25
N LYS A 297 -14.40 -1.61 -4.20
CA LYS A 297 -13.75 -0.30 -4.11
C LYS A 297 -14.27 0.50 -2.94
N THR A 298 -15.59 0.52 -2.74
CA THR A 298 -16.22 1.18 -1.60
C THR A 298 -15.78 0.54 -0.28
N GLU A 299 -15.76 -0.79 -0.21
CA GLU A 299 -15.32 -1.53 0.98
C GLU A 299 -13.85 -1.26 1.32
N PHE A 300 -12.97 -1.28 0.32
CA PHE A 300 -11.55 -0.93 0.50
C PHE A 300 -11.37 0.50 1.00
N ALA A 301 -12.04 1.44 0.35
CA ALA A 301 -12.01 2.85 0.71
C ALA A 301 -12.53 3.09 2.15
N LEU A 302 -13.60 2.39 2.53
CA LEU A 302 -14.18 2.45 3.86
C LEU A 302 -13.20 1.90 4.92
N GLN A 303 -12.59 0.74 4.67
CA GLN A 303 -11.59 0.17 5.58
C GLN A 303 -10.34 1.04 5.75
N CYS A 304 -9.92 1.77 4.71
CA CYS A 304 -8.80 2.71 4.85
C CYS A 304 -9.14 3.90 5.77
N LEU A 305 -10.41 4.30 5.80
CA LEU A 305 -10.82 5.55 6.45
C LEU A 305 -11.47 5.36 7.82
N MET A 306 -11.84 4.15 8.18
CA MET A 306 -12.71 3.88 9.34
C MET A 306 -12.10 4.34 10.68
N GLU A 307 -10.78 4.31 10.81
CA GLU A 307 -10.09 4.81 12.00
C GLU A 307 -9.66 6.28 11.91
N ILE A 308 -9.67 6.90 10.73
CA ILE A 308 -9.22 8.30 10.59
C ILE A 308 -10.02 9.27 11.48
N PRO A 309 -11.36 9.18 11.59
CA PRO A 309 -12.12 10.05 12.51
C PRO A 309 -11.74 9.92 14.00
N PRO A 310 -11.70 8.71 14.62
CA PRO A 310 -11.27 8.60 16.01
C PRO A 310 -9.78 8.96 16.20
N GLN A 311 -8.91 8.62 15.25
CA GLN A 311 -7.49 8.98 15.29
C GLN A 311 -7.31 10.51 15.28
N TYR A 312 -7.96 11.22 14.37
CA TYR A 312 -7.95 12.69 14.32
C TYR A 312 -8.42 13.31 15.65
N LYS A 313 -9.55 12.83 16.20
CA LYS A 313 -10.05 13.28 17.51
C LYS A 313 -9.04 13.02 18.64
N ALA A 314 -8.30 11.92 18.59
CA ALA A 314 -7.25 11.64 19.57
C ALA A 314 -6.12 12.67 19.48
N THR A 315 -5.69 13.06 18.28
CA THR A 315 -4.67 14.13 18.11
C THR A 315 -5.13 15.46 18.69
N MET A 316 -6.41 15.82 18.58
CA MET A 316 -6.99 17.01 19.20
C MET A 316 -6.97 16.91 20.73
N ARG A 317 -7.43 15.78 21.29
CA ARG A 317 -7.49 15.54 22.75
C ARG A 317 -6.11 15.56 23.39
N LEU A 318 -5.11 15.01 22.71
CA LEU A 318 -3.71 15.00 23.13
C LEU A 318 -2.98 16.32 22.80
N GLN A 319 -3.67 17.29 22.20
CA GLN A 319 -3.13 18.60 21.83
C GLN A 319 -1.89 18.50 20.92
N LEU A 320 -1.89 17.56 19.97
CA LEU A 320 -0.76 17.33 19.08
C LEU A 320 -0.74 18.28 17.87
N LEU A 321 -1.91 18.81 17.48
CA LEU A 321 -2.10 19.66 16.31
C LEU A 321 -1.50 21.06 16.50
N GLY A 322 -0.92 21.60 15.43
CA GLY A 322 -0.38 22.97 15.38
C GLY A 322 0.88 23.19 16.23
N GLN A 323 1.51 22.11 16.69
CA GLN A 323 2.71 22.17 17.52
C GLN A 323 3.91 21.60 16.77
N LYS A 324 4.89 22.47 16.49
CA LYS A 324 6.22 22.04 16.08
C LYS A 324 6.95 21.47 17.29
N ARG A 325 7.39 20.22 17.21
CA ARG A 325 8.13 19.57 18.29
C ARG A 325 9.62 19.79 18.11
N ASN A 326 10.31 20.04 19.21
CA ASN A 326 11.77 20.07 19.22
C ASN A 326 12.29 18.65 19.02
N THR A 327 12.70 18.35 17.79
CA THR A 327 13.41 17.12 17.42
C THR A 327 14.89 17.15 17.82
N GLN A 328 15.36 18.28 18.39
CA GLN A 328 16.75 18.47 18.81
C GLN A 328 17.11 17.51 19.95
N GLY A 329 17.76 16.41 19.59
CA GLY A 329 18.42 15.49 20.51
C GLY A 329 18.28 14.01 20.14
N HIS A 330 17.23 13.62 19.42
CA HIS A 330 16.94 12.18 19.24
C HIS A 330 17.13 11.64 17.81
N LEU A 331 16.87 12.39 16.72
CA LEU A 331 17.06 11.88 15.36
C LEU A 331 17.28 12.99 14.32
N PRO A 332 18.42 13.05 13.60
CA PRO A 332 18.42 13.67 12.29
C PRO A 332 17.69 12.72 11.34
N PHE A 333 16.42 13.00 11.03
CA PHE A 333 15.74 12.27 9.96
C PHE A 333 16.52 12.50 8.66
N PRO A 334 17.12 11.46 8.05
CA PRO A 334 17.89 11.64 6.84
C PRO A 334 16.99 12.22 5.76
N LEU A 335 17.52 13.17 5.00
CA LEU A 335 16.79 13.70 3.85
C LEU A 335 16.60 12.58 2.82
N PRO A 336 15.44 12.55 2.14
CA PRO A 336 15.18 11.59 1.08
C PRO A 336 16.28 11.60 0.01
N ARG A 337 16.66 10.40 -0.46
CA ARG A 337 17.54 10.24 -1.61
C ARG A 337 16.86 10.73 -2.90
N PRO A 338 17.62 11.14 -3.92
CA PRO A 338 17.04 11.39 -5.24
C PRO A 338 16.45 10.10 -5.83
N PRO A 339 15.48 10.19 -6.76
CA PRO A 339 14.92 9.02 -7.41
C PRO A 339 16.01 8.23 -8.15
N PRO A 340 15.93 6.89 -8.22
CA PRO A 340 16.89 6.04 -8.92
C PRO A 340 16.78 6.11 -10.46
N ILE A 341 16.25 7.21 -11.00
CA ILE A 341 16.16 7.45 -12.43
C ILE A 341 17.46 8.13 -12.88
N THR A 342 18.28 7.44 -13.67
CA THR A 342 19.43 8.05 -14.33
C THR A 342 18.92 9.03 -15.38
N TYR A 343 18.95 10.34 -15.10
CA TYR A 343 18.66 11.36 -16.10
C TYR A 343 19.64 11.23 -17.28
N ILE A 344 19.19 10.68 -18.41
CA ILE A 344 19.73 11.08 -19.71
C ILE A 344 19.17 12.48 -19.97
N SER A 345 20.06 13.45 -20.19
CA SER A 345 19.83 14.89 -20.32
C SER A 345 18.41 15.33 -20.68
N ARG A 346 17.81 16.13 -19.78
CA ARG A 346 16.67 17.02 -20.00
C ARG A 346 16.83 17.77 -21.33
N ASN A 347 16.04 17.40 -22.34
CA ASN A 347 15.82 18.27 -23.50
C ASN A 347 14.42 18.13 -24.11
N HIS A 348 13.42 17.64 -23.39
CA HIS A 348 12.01 17.72 -23.81
C HIS A 348 11.09 17.81 -22.58
N PHE A 349 10.97 19.01 -22.02
CA PHE A 349 9.72 19.42 -21.38
C PHE A 349 9.06 20.39 -22.37
N PRO A 350 7.88 20.08 -22.95
CA PRO A 350 7.12 21.09 -23.66
C PRO A 350 6.53 22.04 -22.60
N ASN A 351 7.04 23.27 -22.59
CA ASN A 351 6.49 24.36 -21.79
C ASN A 351 5.00 24.54 -22.11
N PHE A 352 4.10 24.28 -21.16
CA PHE A 352 2.74 24.80 -21.22
C PHE A 352 2.79 26.31 -20.95
N ARG A 353 2.99 27.11 -22.01
CA ARG A 353 2.68 28.54 -22.00
C ARG A 353 1.22 28.71 -22.42
N ARG A 354 0.39 29.20 -21.49
CA ARG A 354 -0.88 29.86 -21.84
C ARG A 354 -0.56 31.17 -22.55
N THR A 355 -1.14 31.37 -23.73
CA THR A 355 -1.40 32.70 -24.28
C THR A 355 -2.77 32.68 -24.93
N GLU A 356 -3.68 33.49 -24.38
CA GLU A 356 -4.94 33.91 -25.02
C GLU A 356 -4.67 34.84 -26.22
N SER A 357 -5.72 34.98 -27.04
CA SER A 357 -6.00 36.00 -28.06
C SER A 357 -5.56 35.74 -29.52
N ASP A 358 -6.56 35.30 -30.29
CA ASP A 358 -7.16 35.99 -31.44
C ASP A 358 -6.53 36.02 -32.87
N ILE A 359 -7.40 35.59 -33.80
CA ILE A 359 -7.72 36.17 -35.12
C ILE A 359 -6.93 35.70 -36.37
N SER A 360 -7.63 34.85 -37.13
CA SER A 360 -7.92 34.91 -38.59
C SER A 360 -6.96 34.38 -39.67
N SER A 361 -7.62 33.59 -40.53
CA SER A 361 -7.60 33.57 -42.00
C SER A 361 -6.59 32.73 -42.80
N THR A 362 -7.20 31.79 -43.54
CA THR A 362 -7.00 31.44 -44.97
C THR A 362 -5.78 30.63 -45.42
N SER A 363 -6.08 29.36 -45.73
CA SER A 363 -6.13 28.76 -47.08
C SER A 363 -4.89 28.11 -47.74
N PHE A 364 -5.17 26.91 -48.27
CA PHE A 364 -4.80 26.36 -49.59
C PHE A 364 -3.61 25.37 -49.78
N TYR A 365 -3.99 24.25 -50.44
CA TYR A 365 -3.25 23.21 -51.20
C TYR A 365 -2.26 22.30 -50.44
N GLY A 366 -2.20 20.99 -50.63
CA GLY A 366 -2.86 20.06 -51.56
C GLY A 366 -2.10 18.72 -51.57
N SER A 367 -2.85 17.62 -51.72
CA SER A 367 -2.51 16.31 -52.33
C SER A 367 -1.26 15.54 -51.82
N SER A 368 -1.23 14.23 -51.57
CA SER A 368 -1.75 13.12 -52.38
C SER A 368 -1.58 11.79 -51.61
N SER A 369 -2.59 10.91 -51.65
CA SER A 369 -2.47 9.46 -51.40
C SER A 369 -1.81 8.75 -52.61
N PRO A 370 -1.38 7.47 -52.56
CA PRO A 370 -2.31 6.32 -52.68
C PRO A 370 -1.92 5.07 -51.82
N SER A 371 -2.88 4.40 -51.18
CA SER A 371 -3.56 3.16 -51.64
C SER A 371 -2.70 1.89 -51.64
N HIS A 372 -3.06 0.88 -50.83
CA HIS A 372 -3.28 -0.50 -51.31
C HIS A 372 -4.06 -1.32 -50.28
N SER A 373 -5.08 -1.99 -50.81
CA SER A 373 -6.10 -2.83 -50.20
C SER A 373 -5.76 -4.31 -50.40
N ALA A 374 -6.11 -5.17 -49.45
CA ALA A 374 -6.62 -6.52 -49.72
C ALA A 374 -7.18 -7.18 -48.44
N LEU A 375 -8.43 -7.64 -48.56
CA LEU A 375 -9.23 -8.39 -47.61
C LEU A 375 -8.78 -9.86 -47.54
N LEU A 376 -9.06 -10.55 -46.43
CA LEU A 376 -9.68 -11.89 -46.42
C LEU A 376 -10.23 -12.24 -45.02
N ARG A 377 -11.21 -13.15 -45.00
CA ARG A 377 -12.39 -13.22 -44.13
C ARG A 377 -12.35 -14.41 -43.16
N SER A 378 -13.04 -14.27 -42.02
CA SER A 378 -13.76 -15.26 -41.18
C SER A 378 -12.95 -16.39 -40.50
N SER A 379 -13.12 -16.70 -39.20
CA SER A 379 -14.36 -17.17 -38.56
C SER A 379 -14.31 -17.15 -37.02
N SER A 380 -15.49 -17.06 -36.42
CA SER A 380 -15.84 -16.93 -35.00
C SER A 380 -15.61 -18.15 -34.11
N VAL A 381 -15.20 -17.93 -32.85
CA VAL A 381 -15.58 -18.74 -31.67
C VAL A 381 -15.84 -17.78 -30.51
N SER A 382 -17.03 -17.87 -29.92
CA SER A 382 -17.52 -16.99 -28.85
C SER A 382 -17.46 -17.68 -27.48
N SER A 383 -17.10 -16.91 -26.45
CA SER A 383 -17.46 -16.98 -25.00
C SER A 383 -16.23 -17.02 -24.07
N PRO A 384 -16.29 -16.55 -22.79
CA PRO A 384 -17.19 -15.58 -22.14
C PRO A 384 -16.42 -14.59 -21.22
N SER A 385 -16.22 -13.32 -21.59
CA SER A 385 -15.57 -12.38 -20.66
C SER A 385 -15.68 -10.92 -21.11
N SER A 386 -16.52 -10.07 -20.49
CA SER A 386 -16.44 -8.63 -20.79
C SER A 386 -17.18 -7.69 -19.82
N SER A 387 -17.03 -7.87 -18.51
CA SER A 387 -17.44 -6.81 -17.55
C SER A 387 -16.35 -5.74 -17.35
N PHE A 388 -15.07 -6.11 -17.46
CA PHE A 388 -13.93 -5.19 -17.34
C PHE A 388 -13.46 -4.60 -18.68
N ASN A 389 -13.94 -5.15 -19.79
CA ASN A 389 -13.52 -4.69 -21.11
C ASN A 389 -14.26 -3.41 -21.56
N ARG A 390 -15.13 -2.85 -20.72
CA ARG A 390 -15.98 -1.69 -21.02
C ARG A 390 -15.43 -0.36 -20.53
N ILE A 391 -14.34 -0.28 -19.76
CA ILE A 391 -13.87 0.99 -19.18
C ILE A 391 -12.69 1.56 -20.00
N CYS A 392 -12.74 2.86 -20.30
CA CYS A 392 -11.74 3.59 -21.06
C CYS A 392 -10.35 3.49 -20.45
N SER A 393 -9.36 3.02 -21.22
CA SER A 393 -7.97 2.84 -20.76
C SER A 393 -7.15 4.13 -20.73
N LYS A 394 -7.76 5.30 -20.98
CA LYS A 394 -7.07 6.60 -20.94
C LYS A 394 -7.52 7.46 -19.77
N CYS A 395 -8.82 7.52 -19.47
CA CYS A 395 -9.31 8.22 -18.26
C CYS A 395 -9.70 7.29 -17.12
N TYR A 396 -9.89 6.00 -17.38
CA TYR A 396 -10.31 5.03 -16.37
C TYR A 396 -11.59 5.42 -15.60
N ILE A 397 -12.43 6.27 -16.22
CA ILE A 397 -13.66 6.84 -15.66
C ILE A 397 -14.86 6.44 -16.54
N ASN A 398 -14.79 6.74 -17.84
CA ASN A 398 -15.90 6.55 -18.77
C ASN A 398 -15.91 5.17 -19.40
N GLU A 399 -17.08 4.71 -19.84
CA GLU A 399 -17.19 3.50 -20.66
C GLU A 399 -16.61 3.70 -22.07
N LYS A 400 -16.19 2.61 -22.71
CA LYS A 400 -15.65 2.58 -24.07
C LYS A 400 -16.82 2.67 -25.07
N ASP A 401 -17.09 3.86 -25.54
CA ASP A 401 -18.11 4.17 -26.55
C ASP A 401 -17.48 4.65 -27.89
N LEU A 402 -16.16 4.58 -28.03
CA LEU A 402 -15.43 4.96 -29.24
C LEU A 402 -14.41 3.89 -29.66
N ALA A 403 -14.57 3.34 -30.86
CA ALA A 403 -13.57 2.49 -31.50
C ALA A 403 -12.63 3.31 -32.39
N LEU A 404 -11.33 3.08 -32.27
CA LEU A 404 -10.29 3.66 -33.11
C LEU A 404 -10.05 2.77 -34.34
N GLY A 405 -9.52 3.35 -35.42
CA GLY A 405 -9.25 2.64 -36.68
C GLY A 405 -8.33 1.41 -36.55
N CYS A 406 -7.55 1.31 -35.48
CA CYS A 406 -6.73 0.15 -35.13
C CYS A 406 -7.49 -0.97 -34.38
N GLY A 407 -8.80 -0.85 -34.16
CA GLY A 407 -9.63 -1.83 -33.45
C GLY A 407 -9.69 -1.67 -31.93
N HIS A 408 -8.79 -0.90 -31.33
CA HIS A 408 -8.82 -0.56 -29.91
C HIS A 408 -9.94 0.42 -29.56
N GLN A 409 -10.51 0.26 -28.36
CA GLN A 409 -11.66 1.03 -27.90
C GLN A 409 -11.31 1.92 -26.70
N ILE A 410 -11.90 3.11 -26.65
CA ILE A 410 -11.70 4.17 -25.65
C ILE A 410 -13.02 4.93 -25.44
N CYS A 411 -13.12 5.84 -24.47
CA CYS A 411 -14.31 6.72 -24.41
C CYS A 411 -14.20 7.88 -25.41
N SER A 412 -15.35 8.36 -25.89
CA SER A 412 -15.49 9.44 -26.87
C SER A 412 -14.82 10.73 -26.42
N VAL A 413 -14.97 11.09 -25.14
CA VAL A 413 -14.30 12.22 -24.50
C VAL A 413 -12.77 12.11 -24.60
N CYS A 414 -12.21 10.94 -24.33
CA CYS A 414 -10.77 10.71 -24.37
C CYS A 414 -10.22 10.58 -25.78
N GLY A 415 -11.08 10.20 -26.73
CA GLY A 415 -10.74 9.89 -28.10
C GLY A 415 -10.85 11.06 -29.08
N GLU A 416 -11.45 12.18 -28.70
CA GLU A 416 -11.70 13.33 -29.57
C GLU A 416 -10.41 13.85 -30.22
N ASP A 417 -9.39 14.14 -29.41
CA ASP A 417 -8.13 14.74 -29.88
C ASP A 417 -6.94 13.77 -30.02
N LEU A 418 -7.18 12.46 -29.97
CA LEU A 418 -6.08 11.49 -30.08
C LEU A 418 -5.53 11.35 -31.52
N ILE A 419 -4.26 11.67 -31.71
CA ILE A 419 -3.56 11.48 -33.00
C ILE A 419 -3.01 10.04 -33.11
N LEU A 420 -2.53 9.47 -32.02
CA LEU A 420 -2.02 8.10 -31.94
C LEU A 420 -2.85 7.28 -30.95
N CYS A 421 -3.02 5.99 -31.25
CA CYS A 421 -3.67 5.05 -30.35
C CYS A 421 -2.81 4.86 -29.09
N PRO A 422 -3.35 5.06 -27.87
CA PRO A 422 -2.56 4.90 -26.65
C PRO A 422 -2.15 3.44 -26.38
N ILE A 423 -2.82 2.47 -27.01
CA ILE A 423 -2.56 1.04 -26.79
C ILE A 423 -1.50 0.51 -27.78
N CYS A 424 -1.63 0.81 -29.08
CA CYS A 424 -0.75 0.25 -30.12
C CYS A 424 0.10 1.29 -30.85
N ARG A 425 -0.02 2.58 -30.49
CA ARG A 425 0.72 3.71 -31.06
C ARG A 425 0.51 3.95 -32.57
N THR A 426 -0.46 3.28 -33.19
CA THR A 426 -0.87 3.52 -34.58
C THR A 426 -1.60 4.85 -34.73
N HIS A 427 -1.38 5.56 -35.84
CA HIS A 427 -2.08 6.80 -36.15
C HIS A 427 -3.59 6.58 -36.30
N ILE A 428 -4.37 7.40 -35.60
CA ILE A 428 -5.83 7.30 -35.60
C ILE A 428 -6.37 8.05 -36.81
N THR A 429 -6.71 7.30 -37.84
CA THR A 429 -7.32 7.83 -39.07
C THR A 429 -8.85 7.72 -39.05
N THR A 430 -9.41 6.94 -38.13
CA THR A 430 -10.85 6.68 -38.06
C THR A 430 -11.30 6.56 -36.60
N ARG A 431 -12.46 7.12 -36.30
CA ARG A 431 -13.14 7.05 -35.00
C ARG A 431 -14.59 6.66 -35.24
N ILE A 432 -15.05 5.61 -34.60
CA ILE A 432 -16.41 5.08 -34.77
C ILE A 432 -17.07 5.07 -33.39
N ARG A 433 -18.16 5.83 -33.22
CA ARG A 433 -18.97 5.75 -32.00
C ARG A 433 -19.73 4.42 -31.97
N LEU A 434 -19.56 3.68 -30.89
CA LEU A 434 -20.26 2.43 -30.61
C LEU A 434 -21.60 2.80 -29.97
N ARG A 435 -22.70 2.40 -30.61
CA ARG A 435 -24.06 2.60 -30.10
C ARG A 435 -24.46 1.51 -29.12
#